data_AF-A0A4D5YHW3-F1
#
_entry.id   AF-A0A4D5YHW3-F1
#
_cell.length_a   1.000
_cell.length_b   1.000
_cell.length_c   1.000
_cell.angle_alpha   90.00
_cell.angle_beta   90.00
_cell.angle_gamma   90.00
#
_symmetry.space_group_name_H-M   'P 1'
#
loop_
_entity.id
_entity.type
_entity.pdbx_description
1 polymer ?
#
loop_
_entity_poly.entity_id
_entity_poly.type
_entity_poly.pdbx_seq_one_letter_code
_entity_poly.pdbx_strand_id
1 'polypeptide(L)'
;SRALPDVRDGLKPVHRRILYAMNDLGMTSDKPYKKSARIVGEVIGKYHPHGDSAVYEAMVRMAQDFNYRYMLVQGHGNFGSVDGDSAAAMRYTEARMSKISMEILRDINKDTIDYQDNYDGSEKEPVVMPARFPNLLVNGAAGIAVGMATNIPPHQLGEVIDGVLAVSKNPEITLPELMEIIPGPDFPTAGLILGRSGIRKAYETGRGSITLRAKAQIEETSSGKPVIIITEIPYQVNKARLIEKIADIVRDKKIDGITDLRDESDRNGMRIVIELRRDANANVLLNNLYKQTALQTSFGINLLALVDGQPKVLSLKHA
;
A
#
# COMPACT_ATOMS: atom_id res chain seq x y z
N SER A 1 -0.72 3.22 21.63
CA SER A 1 0.08 2.54 20.59
C SER A 1 0.06 3.38 19.31
N ARG A 2 1.19 3.67 18.64
CA ARG A 2 1.22 4.59 17.46
C ARG A 2 1.45 3.87 16.13
N ALA A 3 2.37 2.91 16.11
CA ALA A 3 2.97 2.44 14.86
C ALA A 3 2.40 1.12 14.32
N LEU A 4 1.65 0.37 15.14
CA LEU A 4 1.13 -0.95 14.78
C LEU A 4 -0.40 -0.90 14.56
N PRO A 5 -0.93 -1.65 13.58
CA PRO A 5 -2.36 -1.78 13.38
C PRO A 5 -3.01 -2.66 14.45
N ASP A 6 -4.29 -2.44 14.72
CA ASP A 6 -5.14 -3.44 15.41
C ASP A 6 -5.46 -4.57 14.42
N VAL A 7 -5.44 -5.83 14.88
CA VAL A 7 -5.68 -6.99 14.02
C VAL A 7 -7.10 -6.97 13.42
N ARG A 8 -8.09 -6.45 14.15
CA ARG A 8 -9.51 -6.56 13.80
C ARG A 8 -9.91 -5.64 12.65
N ASP A 9 -9.40 -4.40 12.65
CA ASP A 9 -9.74 -3.41 11.62
C ASP A 9 -8.56 -3.05 10.70
N GLY A 10 -7.34 -3.50 11.01
CA GLY A 10 -6.15 -3.18 10.23
C GLY A 10 -5.70 -1.72 10.32
N LEU A 11 -6.25 -0.92 11.25
CA LEU A 11 -5.98 0.51 11.36
C LEU A 11 -5.03 0.81 12.52
N LYS A 12 -4.13 1.76 12.26
CA LYS A 12 -3.42 2.48 13.32
C LYS A 12 -4.32 3.59 13.86
N PRO A 13 -4.08 4.12 15.07
CA PRO A 13 -4.97 5.14 15.63
C PRO A 13 -5.13 6.39 14.77
N VAL A 14 -4.08 6.87 14.10
CA VAL A 14 -4.22 8.04 13.20
C VAL A 14 -5.20 7.77 12.05
N HIS A 15 -5.15 6.58 11.43
CA HIS A 15 -6.05 6.22 10.33
C HIS A 15 -7.50 6.09 10.82
N ARG A 16 -7.69 5.43 11.98
CA ARG A 16 -9.00 5.28 12.62
C ARG A 16 -9.64 6.63 12.92
N ARG A 17 -8.87 7.54 13.53
CA ARG A 17 -9.31 8.89 13.89
C ARG A 17 -9.63 9.75 12.66
N ILE A 18 -8.87 9.61 11.58
CA ILE A 18 -9.20 10.30 10.30
C ILE A 18 -10.56 9.84 9.78
N LEU A 19 -10.77 8.52 9.65
CA LEU A 19 -12.04 7.99 9.15
C LEU A 19 -13.22 8.33 10.07
N TYR A 20 -13.02 8.27 11.39
CA TYR A 20 -14.04 8.64 12.37
C TYR A 20 -14.40 10.13 12.28
N ALA A 21 -13.42 11.03 12.28
CA ALA A 21 -13.66 12.47 12.14
C ALA A 21 -14.33 12.81 10.79
N MET A 22 -13.95 12.14 9.71
CA MET A 22 -14.60 12.30 8.40
C MET A 22 -16.07 11.90 8.46
N ASN A 23 -16.41 10.83 9.20
CA ASN A 23 -17.79 10.41 9.42
C ASN A 23 -18.58 11.42 10.25
N ASP A 24 -18.02 11.92 11.35
CA ASP A 24 -18.67 12.92 12.20
C ASP A 24 -18.93 14.24 11.46
N LEU A 25 -18.03 14.60 10.54
CA LEU A 25 -18.20 15.73 9.64
C LEU A 25 -19.16 15.47 8.46
N GLY A 26 -19.76 14.28 8.38
CA GLY A 26 -20.65 13.87 7.31
C GLY A 26 -19.98 13.82 5.93
N MET A 27 -18.69 13.49 5.87
CA MET A 27 -17.91 13.41 4.63
C MET A 27 -17.99 12.02 3.99
N THR A 28 -19.20 11.49 3.89
CA THR A 28 -19.49 10.20 3.28
C THR A 28 -19.27 10.25 1.76
N SER A 29 -19.14 9.06 1.16
CA SER A 29 -18.77 8.93 -0.26
C SER A 29 -19.77 9.54 -1.25
N ASP A 30 -21.01 9.79 -0.83
CA ASP A 30 -22.09 10.42 -1.60
C ASP A 30 -22.13 11.95 -1.46
N LYS A 31 -21.35 12.55 -0.57
CA LYS A 31 -21.32 14.00 -0.34
C LYS A 31 -20.20 14.69 -1.14
N PRO A 32 -20.30 16.01 -1.37
CA PRO A 32 -19.22 16.78 -1.98
C PRO A 32 -17.92 16.69 -1.18
N TYR A 33 -16.80 16.86 -1.88
CA TYR A 33 -15.49 17.00 -1.24
C TYR A 33 -15.45 18.22 -0.32
N LYS A 34 -14.66 18.14 0.76
CA LYS A 34 -14.40 19.26 1.66
C LYS A 34 -12.90 19.47 1.80
N LYS A 35 -12.49 20.70 2.12
CA LYS A 35 -11.08 21.07 2.29
C LYS A 35 -10.37 20.13 3.27
N SER A 36 -9.21 19.61 2.85
CA SER A 36 -8.39 18.71 3.67
C SER A 36 -8.02 19.34 5.01
N ALA A 37 -7.72 20.64 5.03
CA ALA A 37 -7.44 21.39 6.26
C ALA A 37 -8.57 21.32 7.30
N ARG A 38 -9.84 21.24 6.87
CA ARG A 38 -10.98 21.08 7.78
C ARG A 38 -10.99 19.70 8.43
N ILE A 39 -10.72 18.65 7.66
CA ILE A 39 -10.64 17.27 8.17
C ILE A 39 -9.51 17.16 9.18
N VAL A 40 -8.32 17.64 8.80
CA VAL A 40 -7.13 17.59 9.64
C VAL A 40 -7.34 18.37 10.93
N GLY A 41 -7.93 19.56 10.86
CA GLY A 41 -8.29 20.38 12.03
C GLY A 41 -9.21 19.66 13.01
N GLU A 42 -10.23 18.97 12.51
CA GLU A 42 -11.14 18.18 13.36
C GLU A 42 -10.40 17.01 14.03
N VAL A 43 -9.57 16.29 13.28
CA VAL A 43 -8.81 15.15 13.80
C VAL A 43 -7.87 15.59 14.93
N ILE A 44 -7.10 16.66 14.72
CA ILE A 44 -6.15 17.13 15.75
C ILE A 44 -6.84 17.79 16.93
N GLY A 45 -7.96 18.48 16.69
CA GLY A 45 -8.71 19.19 17.71
C GLY A 45 -9.50 18.28 18.64
N LYS A 46 -9.89 17.08 18.19
CA LYS A 46 -10.73 16.16 18.98
C LYS A 46 -10.04 14.86 19.35
N TYR A 47 -9.22 14.28 18.48
CA TYR A 47 -8.82 12.88 18.64
C TYR A 47 -7.30 12.64 18.63
N HIS A 48 -6.52 13.44 17.89
CA HIS A 48 -5.11 13.15 17.62
C HIS A 48 -4.19 14.32 17.99
N PRO A 49 -3.67 14.37 19.24
CA PRO A 49 -2.90 15.51 19.76
C PRO A 49 -1.44 15.51 19.23
N HIS A 50 -1.28 15.48 17.91
CA HIS A 50 -0.01 15.49 17.18
C HIS A 50 -0.10 16.50 16.01
N GLY A 51 1.04 16.79 15.37
CA GLY A 51 1.12 17.81 14.32
C GLY A 51 0.19 17.51 13.12
N ASP A 52 -0.35 18.58 12.54
CA ASP A 52 -1.27 18.52 11.40
C ASP A 52 -0.65 17.81 10.18
N SER A 53 0.64 18.02 9.92
CA SER A 53 1.36 17.35 8.83
C SER A 53 1.28 15.83 8.91
N ALA A 54 1.43 15.24 10.11
CA ALA A 54 1.41 13.79 10.27
C ALA A 54 0.02 13.20 9.97
N VAL A 55 -1.04 13.92 10.36
CA VAL A 55 -2.43 13.54 10.05
C VAL A 55 -2.71 13.71 8.56
N TYR A 56 -2.29 14.82 7.97
CA TYR A 56 -2.49 15.09 6.56
C TYR A 56 -1.76 14.07 5.68
N GLU A 57 -0.50 13.76 5.97
CA GLU A 57 0.28 12.74 5.25
C GLU A 57 -0.36 11.36 5.36
N ALA A 58 -0.87 10.98 6.53
CA ALA A 58 -1.61 9.72 6.71
C ALA A 58 -2.88 9.69 5.85
N MET A 59 -3.64 10.79 5.80
CA MET A 59 -4.82 10.92 4.96
C MET A 59 -4.48 10.89 3.46
N VAL A 60 -3.40 11.57 3.06
CA VAL A 60 -2.89 11.57 1.68
C VAL A 60 -2.54 10.16 1.25
N ARG A 61 -1.81 9.38 2.08
CA ARG A 61 -1.47 7.98 1.74
C ARG A 61 -2.70 7.11 1.55
N MET A 62 -3.75 7.30 2.36
CA MET A 62 -5.04 6.58 2.20
C MET A 62 -5.78 6.93 0.91
N ALA A 63 -5.38 8.00 0.21
CA ALA A 63 -5.95 8.49 -1.04
C ALA A 63 -5.06 8.25 -2.27
N GLN A 64 -3.96 7.52 -2.12
CA GLN A 64 -3.03 7.21 -3.21
C GLN A 64 -3.22 5.77 -3.65
N ASP A 65 -3.60 5.58 -4.91
CA ASP A 65 -3.87 4.27 -5.52
C ASP A 65 -2.62 3.40 -5.63
N PHE A 66 -1.43 3.98 -5.76
CA PHE A 66 -0.14 3.29 -5.73
C PHE A 66 0.33 2.89 -4.32
N ASN A 67 -0.34 3.37 -3.26
CA ASN A 67 -0.03 3.03 -1.86
C ASN A 67 -1.09 2.12 -1.22
N TYR A 68 -2.38 2.36 -1.48
CA TYR A 68 -3.48 1.57 -0.94
C TYR A 68 -4.12 0.73 -2.04
N ARG A 69 -4.18 -0.59 -1.84
CA ARG A 69 -4.82 -1.51 -2.78
C ARG A 69 -6.32 -1.21 -2.96
N TYR A 70 -6.96 -0.74 -1.90
CA TYR A 70 -8.31 -0.19 -1.87
C TYR A 70 -8.31 1.10 -1.05
N MET A 71 -8.19 2.24 -1.74
CA MET A 71 -8.13 3.57 -1.12
C MET A 71 -9.29 3.82 -0.17
N LEU A 72 -8.99 4.30 1.04
CA LEU A 72 -9.99 4.62 2.06
C LEU A 72 -10.45 6.09 1.99
N VAL A 73 -9.70 6.93 1.28
CA VAL A 73 -10.03 8.34 1.08
C VAL A 73 -10.04 8.63 -0.42
N GLN A 74 -10.99 9.45 -0.87
CA GLN A 74 -10.95 10.04 -2.21
C GLN A 74 -10.43 11.46 -2.09
N GLY A 75 -9.32 11.74 -2.77
CA GLY A 75 -8.75 13.08 -2.89
C GLY A 75 -9.21 13.81 -4.14
N HIS A 76 -9.31 15.14 -4.06
CA HIS A 76 -9.46 16.04 -5.19
C HIS A 76 -8.35 17.11 -5.13
N GLY A 77 -7.62 17.26 -6.24
CA GLY A 77 -6.39 18.05 -6.32
C GLY A 77 -5.15 17.15 -6.43
N ASN A 78 -3.96 17.72 -6.25
CA ASN A 78 -2.71 16.95 -6.30
C ASN A 78 -2.47 16.23 -4.96
N PHE A 79 -2.61 14.91 -4.95
CA PHE A 79 -2.33 14.01 -3.82
C PHE A 79 -0.98 13.29 -3.94
N GLY A 80 -0.08 13.79 -4.78
CA GLY A 80 1.23 13.20 -5.04
C GLY A 80 1.19 12.16 -6.16
N SER A 81 2.36 11.60 -6.47
CA SER A 81 2.56 10.70 -7.61
C SER A 81 3.49 9.53 -7.24
N VAL A 82 3.50 8.50 -8.09
CA VAL A 82 4.47 7.39 -8.00
C VAL A 82 5.92 7.84 -8.24
N ASP A 83 6.11 9.03 -8.80
CA ASP A 83 7.42 9.70 -8.93
C ASP A 83 7.92 10.25 -7.59
N GLY A 84 7.09 10.20 -6.55
CA GLY A 84 7.39 10.73 -5.22
C GLY A 84 7.19 12.21 -5.08
N ASP A 85 6.44 12.83 -6.00
CA ASP A 85 5.95 14.18 -5.77
C ASP A 85 5.08 14.18 -4.53
N SER A 86 5.34 15.14 -3.64
CA SER A 86 4.50 15.34 -2.46
C SER A 86 3.12 15.85 -2.88
N ALA A 87 2.11 15.54 -2.07
CA ALA A 87 0.80 16.17 -2.23
C ALA A 87 0.91 17.70 -2.08
N ALA A 88 0.01 18.42 -2.75
CA ALA A 88 -0.16 19.84 -2.48
C ALA A 88 -0.56 20.05 -1.01
N ALA A 89 -0.27 21.22 -0.46
CA ALA A 89 -0.63 21.53 0.93
C ALA A 89 -2.14 21.40 1.16
N MET A 90 -2.54 21.01 2.39
CA MET A 90 -3.94 20.71 2.77
C MET A 90 -4.96 21.85 2.55
N ARG A 91 -4.49 23.07 2.28
CA ARG A 91 -5.33 24.22 1.89
C ARG A 91 -5.81 24.15 0.44
N TYR A 92 -5.10 23.43 -0.42
CA TYR A 92 -5.40 23.31 -1.86
C TYR A 92 -6.15 22.02 -2.19
N THR A 93 -6.01 20.98 -1.37
CA THR A 93 -6.66 19.70 -1.59
C THR A 93 -8.01 19.60 -0.88
N GLU A 94 -8.86 18.74 -1.40
CA GLU A 94 -10.13 18.37 -0.78
C GLU A 94 -10.24 16.85 -0.70
N ALA A 95 -10.99 16.34 0.26
CA ALA A 95 -11.18 14.91 0.45
C ALA A 95 -12.58 14.56 0.93
N ARG A 96 -12.95 13.29 0.74
CA ARG A 96 -14.11 12.60 1.33
C ARG A 96 -13.81 11.11 1.47
N MET A 97 -14.64 10.37 2.18
CA MET A 97 -14.45 8.92 2.32
C MET A 97 -14.69 8.20 0.98
N SER A 98 -13.89 7.17 0.70
CA SER A 98 -14.18 6.22 -0.37
C SER A 98 -15.43 5.42 -0.06
N LYS A 99 -16.10 4.89 -1.10
CA LYS A 99 -17.27 4.01 -0.92
C LYS A 99 -16.95 2.82 -0.01
N ILE A 100 -15.80 2.18 -0.18
CA ILE A 100 -15.39 1.02 0.63
C ILE A 100 -15.18 1.38 2.11
N SER A 101 -14.80 2.62 2.43
CA SER A 101 -14.67 3.07 3.82
C SER A 101 -15.99 3.10 4.56
N MET A 102 -17.11 3.24 3.85
CA MET A 102 -18.43 3.10 4.47
C MET A 102 -18.61 1.71 5.08
N GLU A 103 -17.97 0.67 4.55
CA GLU A 103 -17.96 -0.69 5.12
C GLU A 103 -17.10 -0.80 6.39
N ILE A 104 -16.09 0.06 6.54
CA ILE A 104 -15.31 0.11 7.80
C ILE A 104 -16.17 0.65 8.93
N LEU A 105 -16.98 1.68 8.67
CA LEU A 105 -17.80 2.36 9.68
C LEU A 105 -19.25 1.85 9.75
N ARG A 106 -19.65 0.91 8.90
CA ARG A 106 -21.03 0.44 8.85
C ARG A 106 -21.46 -0.09 10.21
N ASP A 107 -22.61 0.41 10.68
CA ASP A 107 -23.23 0.08 11.97
C ASP A 107 -22.51 0.62 13.22
N ILE A 108 -21.53 1.53 13.09
CA ILE A 108 -20.78 2.10 14.23
C ILE A 108 -21.68 2.73 15.32
N ASN A 109 -22.85 3.27 14.95
CA ASN A 109 -23.81 3.88 15.88
C ASN A 109 -24.82 2.89 16.49
N LYS A 110 -24.62 1.57 16.33
CA LYS A 110 -25.53 0.52 16.81
C LYS A 110 -24.92 -0.32 17.93
N ASP A 111 -24.07 0.29 18.76
CA ASP A 111 -23.43 -0.35 19.91
C ASP A 111 -22.64 -1.62 19.53
N THR A 112 -21.96 -1.57 18.38
CA THR A 112 -21.21 -2.72 17.84
C THR A 112 -19.74 -2.77 18.28
N ILE A 113 -19.24 -1.68 18.84
CA ILE A 113 -17.84 -1.50 19.24
C ILE A 113 -17.76 -0.67 20.52
N ASP A 114 -16.67 -0.86 21.27
CA ASP A 114 -16.39 -0.06 22.45
C ASP A 114 -15.82 1.32 22.09
N TYR A 115 -16.19 2.30 22.90
CA TYR A 115 -15.65 3.65 22.87
C TYR A 115 -14.79 3.91 24.10
N GLN A 116 -13.80 4.78 23.95
CA GLN A 116 -13.00 5.31 25.03
C GLN A 116 -13.08 6.84 25.02
N ASP A 117 -12.74 7.47 26.14
CA ASP A 117 -12.51 8.92 26.17
C ASP A 117 -11.33 9.29 25.26
N ASN A 118 -11.44 10.45 24.61
CA ASN A 118 -10.33 11.04 23.88
C ASN A 118 -9.23 11.55 24.83
N TYR A 119 -8.22 12.23 24.29
CA TYR A 119 -7.03 12.61 25.07
C TYR A 119 -7.28 13.65 26.18
N ASP A 120 -8.38 14.42 26.11
CA ASP A 120 -8.74 15.44 27.11
C ASP A 120 -10.06 15.14 27.84
N GLY A 121 -10.70 14.01 27.55
CA GLY A 121 -11.95 13.57 28.16
C GLY A 121 -13.20 14.31 27.70
N SER A 122 -13.11 15.22 26.72
CA SER A 122 -14.25 16.00 26.22
C SER A 122 -15.09 15.28 25.15
N GLU A 123 -14.51 14.30 24.47
CA GLU A 123 -15.12 13.57 23.36
C GLU A 123 -14.93 12.06 23.53
N LYS A 124 -15.74 11.26 22.83
CA LYS A 124 -15.55 9.79 22.72
C LYS A 124 -14.93 9.43 21.38
N GLU A 125 -14.06 8.42 21.37
CA GLU A 125 -13.48 7.85 20.15
C GLU A 125 -13.58 6.31 20.14
N PRO A 126 -13.71 5.68 18.95
CA PRO A 126 -13.80 4.24 18.85
C PRO A 126 -12.44 3.58 19.16
N VAL A 127 -12.46 2.53 19.99
CA VAL A 127 -11.27 1.70 20.25
C VAL A 127 -10.87 0.94 18.97
N VAL A 128 -11.88 0.45 18.24
CA VAL A 128 -11.79 -0.31 16.98
C VAL A 128 -12.97 0.04 16.07
N MET A 129 -12.83 -0.14 14.77
CA MET A 129 -13.93 0.02 13.81
C MET A 129 -14.71 -1.29 13.59
N PRO A 130 -16.00 -1.24 13.20
CA PRO A 130 -16.77 -2.43 12.81
C PRO A 130 -16.12 -3.27 11.69
N ALA A 131 -15.42 -2.64 10.75
CA ALA A 131 -14.55 -3.29 9.75
C ALA A 131 -15.21 -4.48 9.01
N ARG A 132 -16.24 -4.20 8.21
CA ARG A 132 -17.04 -5.25 7.52
C ARG A 132 -16.36 -5.91 6.33
N PHE A 133 -15.06 -5.68 6.16
CA PHE A 133 -14.17 -6.43 5.28
C PHE A 133 -12.78 -6.54 5.94
N PRO A 134 -11.96 -7.56 5.59
CA PRO A 134 -10.69 -7.86 6.25
C PRO A 134 -9.57 -6.88 5.86
N ASN A 135 -9.69 -5.62 6.28
CA ASN A 135 -8.85 -4.51 5.86
C ASN A 135 -7.35 -4.70 6.17
N LEU A 136 -6.99 -5.39 7.26
CA LEU A 136 -5.59 -5.66 7.64
C LEU A 136 -4.81 -6.32 6.50
N LEU A 137 -5.34 -7.41 5.94
CA LEU A 137 -4.71 -8.14 4.84
C LEU A 137 -4.92 -7.43 3.51
N VAL A 138 -6.12 -6.90 3.28
CA VAL A 138 -6.51 -6.27 2.02
C VAL A 138 -5.65 -5.04 1.69
N ASN A 139 -5.48 -4.12 2.63
CA ASN A 139 -4.66 -2.92 2.42
C ASN A 139 -3.23 -3.05 2.96
N GLY A 140 -2.96 -4.08 3.76
CA GLY A 140 -1.68 -4.24 4.42
C GLY A 140 -1.41 -3.18 5.48
N ALA A 141 -0.20 -3.22 6.03
CA ALA A 141 0.25 -2.26 7.03
C ALA A 141 1.78 -2.23 7.09
N ALA A 142 2.35 -1.03 7.12
CA ALA A 142 3.79 -0.85 7.36
C ALA A 142 3.98 0.11 8.52
N GLY A 143 4.91 -0.18 9.44
CA GLY A 143 5.16 0.68 10.59
C GLY A 143 6.36 0.26 11.43
N ILE A 144 7.09 1.24 11.94
CA ILE A 144 8.25 1.02 12.80
C ILE A 144 7.89 1.49 14.21
N ALA A 145 7.94 0.58 15.17
CA ALA A 145 7.75 0.84 16.60
C ALA A 145 9.10 0.70 17.33
N VAL A 146 9.08 0.82 18.66
CA VAL A 146 10.29 0.62 19.48
C VAL A 146 10.56 -0.88 19.59
N GLY A 147 11.70 -1.34 19.07
CA GLY A 147 12.13 -2.75 19.13
C GLY A 147 11.38 -3.73 18.22
N MET A 148 10.43 -3.24 17.40
CA MET A 148 9.65 -4.07 16.49
C MET A 148 9.16 -3.25 15.29
N ALA A 149 8.82 -3.93 14.20
CA ALA A 149 8.22 -3.32 13.02
C ALA A 149 7.14 -4.25 12.45
N THR A 150 6.20 -3.71 11.69
CA THR A 150 5.22 -4.46 10.91
C THR A 150 5.39 -4.13 9.44
N ASN A 151 5.25 -5.13 8.58
CA ASN A 151 5.29 -4.96 7.14
C ASN A 151 4.44 -6.06 6.48
N ILE A 152 3.14 -5.79 6.41
CA ILE A 152 2.09 -6.65 5.86
C ILE A 152 1.81 -6.16 4.44
N PRO A 153 1.98 -7.00 3.41
CA PRO A 153 1.66 -6.61 2.05
C PRO A 153 0.13 -6.63 1.82
N PRO A 154 -0.39 -5.84 0.87
CA PRO A 154 -1.79 -5.89 0.48
C PRO A 154 -2.16 -7.19 -0.25
N HIS A 155 -3.46 -7.49 -0.25
CA HIS A 155 -4.05 -8.68 -0.87
C HIS A 155 -5.33 -8.33 -1.61
N GLN A 156 -5.75 -9.23 -2.51
CA GLN A 156 -6.96 -9.06 -3.30
C GLN A 156 -8.20 -9.27 -2.40
N LEU A 157 -9.18 -8.35 -2.44
CA LEU A 157 -10.33 -8.34 -1.53
C LEU A 157 -11.19 -9.61 -1.58
N GLY A 158 -11.52 -10.08 -2.79
CA GLY A 158 -12.29 -11.31 -3.02
C GLY A 158 -11.55 -12.55 -2.52
N GLU A 159 -10.26 -12.70 -2.82
CA GLU A 159 -9.45 -13.83 -2.34
C GLU A 159 -9.42 -13.88 -0.81
N VAL A 160 -9.23 -12.74 -0.14
CA VAL A 160 -9.24 -12.70 1.33
C VAL A 160 -10.64 -13.01 1.88
N ILE A 161 -11.71 -12.48 1.29
CA ILE A 161 -13.08 -12.80 1.70
C ILE A 161 -13.37 -14.29 1.52
N ASP A 162 -12.98 -14.88 0.39
CA ASP A 162 -13.15 -16.30 0.12
C ASP A 162 -12.36 -17.15 1.12
N GLY A 163 -11.16 -16.71 1.52
CA GLY A 163 -10.38 -17.35 2.58
C GLY A 163 -11.06 -17.28 3.95
N VAL A 164 -11.62 -16.12 4.31
CA VAL A 164 -12.42 -15.95 5.55
C VAL A 164 -13.63 -16.89 5.55
N LEU A 165 -14.36 -16.95 4.43
CA LEU A 165 -15.50 -17.85 4.25
C LEU A 165 -15.08 -19.32 4.36
N ALA A 166 -13.94 -19.71 3.77
CA ALA A 166 -13.41 -21.06 3.87
C ALA A 166 -13.08 -21.45 5.33
N VAL A 167 -12.40 -20.57 6.07
CA VAL A 167 -12.10 -20.78 7.50
C VAL A 167 -13.38 -20.88 8.33
N SER A 168 -14.40 -20.05 8.06
CA SER A 168 -15.68 -20.11 8.78
C SER A 168 -16.43 -21.44 8.60
N LYS A 169 -16.26 -22.10 7.45
CA LYS A 169 -16.89 -23.39 7.13
C LYS A 169 -16.05 -24.56 7.62
N ASN A 170 -14.73 -24.41 7.59
CA ASN A 170 -13.77 -25.40 8.06
C ASN A 170 -12.69 -24.74 8.94
N PRO A 171 -12.92 -24.67 10.27
CA PRO A 171 -11.94 -24.12 11.20
C PRO A 171 -10.59 -24.87 11.18
N GLU A 172 -10.54 -26.11 10.70
CA GLU A 172 -9.33 -26.94 10.60
C GLU A 172 -8.65 -26.85 9.22
N ILE A 173 -9.11 -25.95 8.34
CA ILE A 173 -8.49 -25.75 7.02
C ILE A 173 -6.98 -25.55 7.17
N THR A 174 -6.25 -26.28 6.33
CA THR A 174 -4.79 -26.29 6.33
C THR A 174 -4.26 -25.09 5.56
N LEU A 175 -3.00 -24.72 5.81
CA LEU A 175 -2.36 -23.63 5.07
C LEU A 175 -2.31 -23.89 3.55
N PRO A 176 -1.95 -25.10 3.05
CA PRO A 176 -1.99 -25.38 1.61
C PRO A 176 -3.36 -25.14 0.96
N GLU A 177 -4.45 -25.60 1.60
CA GLU A 177 -5.81 -25.37 1.11
C GLU A 177 -6.17 -23.87 1.12
N LEU A 178 -5.82 -23.15 2.19
CA LEU A 178 -6.04 -21.71 2.25
C LEU A 178 -5.24 -20.94 1.19
N MET A 179 -4.05 -21.43 0.83
CA MET A 179 -3.20 -20.86 -0.23
C MET A 179 -3.69 -21.15 -1.65
N GLU A 180 -4.59 -22.12 -1.85
CA GLU A 180 -5.28 -22.28 -3.14
C GLU A 180 -6.28 -21.13 -3.37
N ILE A 181 -6.78 -20.54 -2.28
CA ILE A 181 -7.73 -19.43 -2.29
C ILE A 181 -7.02 -18.08 -2.23
N ILE A 182 -6.02 -17.95 -1.35
CA ILE A 182 -5.16 -16.76 -1.20
C ILE A 182 -3.75 -17.13 -1.68
N PRO A 183 -3.47 -17.06 -3.00
CA PRO A 183 -2.21 -17.51 -3.57
C PRO A 183 -1.01 -16.66 -3.17
N GLY A 184 -1.23 -15.39 -2.80
CA GLY A 184 -0.17 -14.47 -2.45
C GLY A 184 -0.64 -13.03 -2.29
N PRO A 185 0.29 -12.10 -2.03
CA PRO A 185 0.01 -10.67 -2.06
C PRO A 185 -0.42 -10.15 -3.43
N ASP A 186 -1.22 -9.08 -3.44
CA ASP A 186 -1.67 -8.36 -4.63
C ASP A 186 -1.39 -6.86 -4.46
N PHE A 187 -0.32 -6.39 -5.09
CA PHE A 187 0.18 -5.03 -4.91
C PHE A 187 -0.55 -4.03 -5.81
N PRO A 188 -0.84 -2.81 -5.31
CA PRO A 188 -1.47 -1.76 -6.12
C PRO A 188 -0.66 -1.34 -7.36
N THR A 189 0.67 -1.50 -7.31
CA THR A 189 1.57 -1.20 -8.43
C THR A 189 1.77 -2.39 -9.37
N ALA A 190 1.00 -3.48 -9.17
CA ALA A 190 1.15 -4.75 -9.86
C ALA A 190 2.59 -5.30 -9.77
N GLY A 191 3.21 -5.62 -10.91
CA GLY A 191 4.52 -6.24 -10.99
C GLY A 191 4.46 -7.76 -10.81
N LEU A 192 5.63 -8.36 -10.66
CA LEU A 192 5.80 -9.81 -10.60
C LEU A 192 6.37 -10.22 -9.24
N ILE A 193 5.77 -11.23 -8.62
CA ILE A 193 6.35 -11.92 -7.46
C ILE A 193 7.11 -13.15 -7.96
N LEU A 194 8.39 -13.27 -7.64
CA LEU A 194 9.21 -14.41 -8.06
C LEU A 194 9.23 -15.50 -6.99
N GLY A 195 8.67 -16.65 -7.35
CA GLY A 195 8.61 -17.83 -6.49
C GLY A 195 7.53 -17.74 -5.41
N ARG A 196 7.24 -18.88 -4.78
CA ARG A 196 6.17 -19.02 -3.77
C ARG A 196 6.66 -19.42 -2.39
N SER A 197 7.93 -19.82 -2.25
CA SER A 197 8.49 -20.29 -0.96
C SER A 197 8.47 -19.20 0.11
N GLY A 198 8.80 -17.95 -0.27
CA GLY A 198 8.73 -16.79 0.62
C GLY A 198 7.33 -16.48 1.11
N ILE A 199 6.33 -16.61 0.22
CA ILE A 199 4.91 -16.43 0.54
C ILE A 199 4.47 -17.51 1.54
N ARG A 200 4.72 -18.78 1.23
CA ARG A 200 4.36 -19.91 2.10
C ARG A 200 4.94 -19.75 3.50
N LYS A 201 6.23 -19.43 3.60
CA LYS A 201 6.90 -19.20 4.88
C LYS A 201 6.29 -18.04 5.66
N ALA A 202 5.97 -16.93 4.98
CA ALA A 202 5.32 -15.78 5.59
C ALA A 202 3.92 -16.12 6.10
N TYR A 203 3.12 -16.86 5.34
CA TYR A 203 1.78 -17.26 5.75
C TYR A 203 1.79 -18.31 6.87
N GLU A 204 2.81 -19.15 6.96
CA GLU A 204 2.96 -20.13 8.04
C GLU A 204 3.41 -19.49 9.35
N THR A 205 4.40 -18.59 9.28
CA THR A 205 5.14 -18.11 10.47
C THR A 205 4.92 -16.63 10.80
N GLY A 206 4.22 -15.92 9.94
CA GLY A 206 4.12 -14.46 9.94
C GLY A 206 5.36 -13.74 9.41
N ARG A 207 6.42 -14.46 9.02
CA ARG A 207 7.68 -13.86 8.53
C ARG A 207 8.17 -14.52 7.26
N GLY A 208 8.55 -13.72 6.27
CA GLY A 208 9.14 -14.22 5.04
C GLY A 208 9.74 -13.09 4.22
N SER A 209 10.36 -13.44 3.11
CA SER A 209 10.86 -12.47 2.14
C SER A 209 10.48 -12.94 0.76
N ILE A 210 9.92 -12.04 -0.04
CA ILE A 210 9.57 -12.29 -1.43
C ILE A 210 10.35 -11.34 -2.33
N THR A 211 10.64 -11.79 -3.55
CA THR A 211 11.28 -10.95 -4.56
C THR A 211 10.21 -10.35 -5.45
N LEU A 212 10.19 -9.02 -5.55
CA LEU A 212 9.34 -8.27 -6.46
C LEU A 212 10.16 -7.83 -7.66
N ARG A 213 9.62 -7.99 -8.87
CA ARG A 213 10.27 -7.61 -10.13
C ARG A 213 9.31 -6.78 -10.98
N ALA A 214 9.84 -5.75 -11.61
CA ALA A 214 9.16 -4.95 -12.60
C ALA A 214 8.71 -5.81 -13.78
N LYS A 215 7.55 -5.49 -14.37
CA LYS A 215 7.11 -6.11 -15.61
C LYS A 215 7.75 -5.36 -16.77
N ALA A 216 8.55 -6.07 -17.54
CA ALA A 216 9.23 -5.50 -18.69
C ALA A 216 9.06 -6.41 -19.92
N GLN A 217 8.96 -5.79 -21.09
CA GLN A 217 8.96 -6.46 -22.39
C GLN A 217 10.07 -5.90 -23.26
N ILE A 218 10.58 -6.74 -24.17
CA ILE A 218 11.60 -6.34 -25.14
C ILE A 218 10.91 -6.25 -26.49
N GLU A 219 11.03 -5.10 -27.13
CA GLU A 219 10.51 -4.82 -28.46
C GLU A 219 11.66 -4.39 -29.38
N GLU A 220 11.37 -4.31 -30.68
CA GLU A 220 12.29 -3.78 -31.69
C GLU A 220 11.65 -2.56 -32.35
N THR A 221 12.38 -1.44 -32.41
CA THR A 221 11.92 -0.24 -33.13
C THR A 221 11.86 -0.49 -34.63
N SER A 222 11.16 0.38 -35.36
CA SER A 222 11.18 0.42 -36.83
C SER A 222 12.59 0.55 -37.43
N SER A 223 13.55 1.08 -36.65
CA SER A 223 14.96 1.21 -37.05
C SER A 223 15.81 -0.03 -36.78
N GLY A 224 15.22 -1.11 -36.24
CA GLY A 224 15.91 -2.35 -35.87
C GLY A 224 16.69 -2.29 -34.56
N LYS A 225 16.47 -1.25 -33.74
CA LYS A 225 17.09 -1.16 -32.41
C LYS A 225 16.21 -1.84 -31.36
N PRO A 226 16.78 -2.67 -30.46
CA PRO A 226 16.03 -3.25 -29.37
C PRO A 226 15.70 -2.21 -28.29
N VAL A 227 14.55 -2.38 -27.65
CA VAL A 227 14.02 -1.48 -26.61
C VAL A 227 13.48 -2.32 -25.46
N ILE A 228 13.83 -1.95 -24.24
CA ILE A 228 13.19 -2.49 -23.04
C ILE A 228 12.09 -1.50 -22.62
N ILE A 229 10.88 -2.02 -22.46
CA ILE A 229 9.70 -1.28 -22.04
C ILE A 229 9.26 -1.82 -20.69
N ILE A 230 9.23 -0.97 -19.67
CA ILE A 230 8.74 -1.32 -18.33
C ILE A 230 7.37 -0.68 -18.13
N THR A 231 6.38 -1.51 -17.77
CA THR A 231 4.98 -1.08 -17.61
C THR A 231 4.49 -1.13 -16.16
N GLU A 232 5.18 -1.86 -15.29
CA GLU A 232 4.85 -2.00 -13.87
C GLU A 232 6.15 -2.06 -13.06
N ILE A 233 6.21 -1.42 -11.89
CA ILE A 233 7.38 -1.42 -10.99
C ILE A 233 7.03 -2.04 -9.63
N PRO A 234 8.03 -2.53 -8.87
CA PRO A 234 7.77 -3.07 -7.54
C PRO A 234 7.12 -2.07 -6.57
N TYR A 235 6.34 -2.61 -5.64
CA TYR A 235 5.65 -1.81 -4.62
C TYR A 235 6.63 -0.97 -3.78
N GLN A 236 6.22 0.27 -3.47
CA GLN A 236 7.00 1.29 -2.75
C GLN A 236 8.30 1.74 -3.43
N VAL A 237 8.51 1.40 -4.72
CA VAL A 237 9.60 1.98 -5.52
C VAL A 237 9.16 3.34 -6.06
N ASN A 238 10.00 4.35 -5.84
CA ASN A 238 9.84 5.66 -6.44
C ASN A 238 10.33 5.62 -7.89
N LYS A 239 9.45 5.96 -8.85
CA LYS A 239 9.75 5.89 -10.29
C LYS A 239 10.87 6.86 -10.71
N ALA A 240 10.80 8.13 -10.33
CA ALA A 240 11.83 9.12 -10.67
C ALA A 240 13.23 8.72 -10.17
N ARG A 241 13.35 8.28 -8.91
CA ARG A 241 14.61 7.79 -8.33
C ARG A 241 15.11 6.52 -9.00
N LEU A 242 14.20 5.65 -9.45
CA LEU A 242 14.58 4.47 -10.22
C LEU A 242 15.21 4.89 -11.57
N ILE A 243 14.58 5.83 -12.28
CA ILE A 243 15.07 6.35 -13.56
C ILE A 243 16.42 7.07 -13.37
N GLU A 244 16.53 7.93 -12.36
CA GLU A 244 17.80 8.58 -11.99
C GLU A 244 18.91 7.55 -11.72
N LYS A 245 18.59 6.49 -10.97
CA LYS A 245 19.54 5.41 -10.70
C LYS A 245 19.98 4.68 -11.96
N ILE A 246 19.08 4.46 -12.92
CA ILE A 246 19.42 3.85 -14.23
C ILE A 246 20.35 4.80 -15.01
N ALA A 247 20.03 6.09 -15.05
CA ALA A 247 20.88 7.09 -15.71
C ALA A 247 22.30 7.13 -15.11
N ASP A 248 22.40 7.07 -13.78
CA ASP A 248 23.67 7.06 -13.07
C ASP A 248 24.53 5.84 -13.42
N ILE A 249 23.97 4.62 -13.43
CA ILE A 249 24.76 3.41 -13.74
C ILE A 249 25.18 3.35 -15.22
N VAL A 250 24.43 3.99 -16.12
CA VAL A 250 24.81 4.18 -17.52
C VAL A 250 25.96 5.19 -17.63
N ARG A 251 25.84 6.35 -16.97
CA ARG A 251 26.87 7.39 -16.94
C ARG A 251 28.19 6.88 -16.35
N ASP A 252 28.11 6.08 -15.30
CA ASP A 252 29.25 5.45 -14.62
C ASP A 252 29.84 4.26 -15.41
N LYS A 253 29.28 3.93 -16.60
CA LYS A 253 29.66 2.79 -17.43
C LYS A 253 29.61 1.42 -16.72
N LYS A 254 28.77 1.30 -15.69
CA LYS A 254 28.48 0.00 -15.04
C LYS A 254 27.59 -0.88 -15.92
N ILE A 255 26.79 -0.24 -16.76
CA ILE A 255 26.00 -0.86 -17.80
C ILE A 255 26.30 -0.12 -19.11
N ASP A 256 26.75 -0.85 -20.13
CA ASP A 256 27.01 -0.32 -21.47
C ASP A 256 25.96 -0.80 -22.47
N GLY A 257 25.65 0.00 -23.48
CA GLY A 257 24.72 -0.35 -24.55
C GLY A 257 23.32 0.26 -24.44
N ILE A 258 23.03 1.06 -23.40
CA ILE A 258 21.84 1.92 -23.33
C ILE A 258 22.14 3.22 -24.07
N THR A 259 21.32 3.56 -25.07
CA THR A 259 21.47 4.79 -25.88
C THR A 259 20.53 5.89 -25.47
N ASP A 260 19.36 5.54 -24.93
CA ASP A 260 18.39 6.54 -24.47
C ASP A 260 17.52 5.96 -23.33
N LEU A 261 17.03 6.84 -22.46
CA LEU A 261 16.17 6.53 -21.32
C LEU A 261 15.07 7.59 -21.22
N ARG A 262 13.81 7.18 -21.38
CA ARG A 262 12.66 8.08 -21.41
C ARG A 262 11.56 7.61 -20.47
N ASP A 263 10.91 8.56 -19.83
CA ASP A 263 9.65 8.34 -19.13
C ASP A 263 8.51 8.80 -20.04
N GLU A 264 7.81 7.83 -20.62
CA GLU A 264 6.65 8.03 -21.49
C GLU A 264 5.34 7.75 -20.71
N SER A 265 5.39 7.76 -19.38
CA SER A 265 4.20 7.55 -18.54
C SER A 265 3.20 8.70 -18.72
N ASP A 266 1.92 8.35 -18.82
CA ASP A 266 0.84 9.30 -18.98
C ASP A 266 -0.33 8.96 -18.02
N ARG A 267 -1.51 9.56 -18.27
CA ARG A 267 -2.72 9.28 -17.47
C ARG A 267 -3.27 7.86 -17.68
N ASN A 268 -2.84 7.16 -18.74
CA ASN A 268 -3.34 5.85 -19.14
C ASN A 268 -2.44 4.71 -18.63
N GLY A 269 -1.20 5.01 -18.24
CA GLY A 269 -0.35 4.01 -17.61
C GLY A 269 1.12 4.40 -17.48
N MET A 270 1.84 3.59 -16.73
CA MET A 270 3.28 3.71 -16.57
C MET A 270 3.99 3.15 -17.82
N ARG A 271 4.99 3.88 -18.31
CA ARG A 271 5.80 3.46 -19.45
C ARG A 271 7.21 4.05 -19.36
N ILE A 272 8.17 3.24 -18.92
CA ILE A 272 9.60 3.61 -18.93
C ILE A 272 10.25 2.91 -20.12
N VAL A 273 10.92 3.67 -20.97
CA VAL A 273 11.51 3.19 -22.23
C VAL A 273 13.01 3.31 -22.18
N ILE A 274 13.70 2.19 -22.43
CA ILE A 274 15.16 2.10 -22.46
C ILE A 274 15.57 1.62 -23.84
N GLU A 275 16.07 2.53 -24.67
CA GLU A 275 16.56 2.22 -26.01
C GLU A 275 18.00 1.74 -25.96
N LEU A 276 18.32 0.71 -26.74
CA LEU A 276 19.62 0.07 -26.73
C LEU A 276 20.35 0.26 -28.07
N ARG A 277 21.68 0.11 -28.05
CA ARG A 277 22.47 -0.02 -29.29
C ARG A 277 22.08 -1.29 -30.03
N ARG A 278 22.22 -1.28 -31.37
CA ARG A 278 21.87 -2.42 -32.23
C ARG A 278 22.64 -3.71 -31.91
N ASP A 279 23.86 -3.60 -31.41
CA ASP A 279 24.73 -4.71 -31.05
C ASP A 279 24.52 -5.22 -29.61
N ALA A 280 23.69 -4.53 -28.82
CA ALA A 280 23.48 -4.85 -27.42
C ALA A 280 22.49 -6.01 -27.22
N ASN A 281 22.80 -6.92 -26.30
CA ASN A 281 21.88 -7.99 -25.91
C ASN A 281 20.88 -7.49 -24.85
N ALA A 282 19.64 -7.27 -25.27
CA ALA A 282 18.57 -6.74 -24.42
C ALA A 282 18.28 -7.62 -23.18
N ASN A 283 18.34 -8.95 -23.30
CA ASN A 283 18.11 -9.85 -22.17
C ASN A 283 19.22 -9.75 -21.12
N VAL A 284 20.48 -9.62 -21.54
CA VAL A 284 21.61 -9.43 -20.63
C VAL A 284 21.47 -8.09 -19.89
N LEU A 285 21.14 -7.04 -20.62
CA LEU A 285 20.93 -5.71 -20.06
C LEU A 285 19.78 -5.65 -19.07
N LEU A 286 18.62 -6.23 -19.42
CA LEU A 286 17.48 -6.31 -18.53
C LEU A 286 17.81 -7.06 -17.23
N ASN A 287 18.54 -8.19 -17.33
CA ASN A 287 19.00 -8.92 -16.15
C ASN A 287 19.98 -8.12 -15.27
N ASN A 288 20.87 -7.33 -15.89
CA ASN A 288 21.77 -6.44 -15.15
C ASN A 288 21.00 -5.31 -14.46
N LEU A 289 19.99 -4.74 -15.13
CA LEU A 289 19.10 -3.74 -14.56
C LEU A 289 18.35 -4.27 -13.33
N TYR A 290 17.82 -5.50 -13.39
CA TYR A 290 17.20 -6.15 -12.22
C TYR A 290 18.18 -6.31 -11.05
N LYS A 291 19.46 -6.61 -11.31
CA LYS A 291 20.46 -6.81 -10.24
C LYS A 291 20.97 -5.51 -9.62
N GLN A 292 20.98 -4.42 -10.39
CA GLN A 292 21.68 -3.18 -10.01
C GLN A 292 20.74 -2.02 -9.65
N THR A 293 19.42 -2.20 -9.83
CA THR A 293 18.42 -1.14 -9.63
C THR A 293 17.20 -1.68 -8.90
N ALA A 294 16.29 -0.78 -8.50
CA ALA A 294 15.02 -1.14 -7.89
C ALA A 294 13.98 -1.71 -8.89
N LEU A 295 14.36 -1.99 -10.15
CA LEU A 295 13.53 -2.82 -11.04
C LEU A 295 13.33 -4.23 -10.50
N GLN A 296 14.17 -4.68 -9.57
CA GLN A 296 13.87 -5.81 -8.73
C GLN A 296 14.27 -5.49 -7.29
N THR A 297 13.41 -5.81 -6.33
CA THR A 297 13.65 -5.59 -4.91
C THR A 297 13.14 -6.77 -4.09
N SER A 298 13.46 -6.80 -2.80
CA SER A 298 12.85 -7.72 -1.85
C SER A 298 11.80 -7.01 -1.00
N PHE A 299 10.74 -7.73 -0.66
CA PHE A 299 9.75 -7.30 0.32
C PHE A 299 9.79 -8.26 1.50
N GLY A 300 10.28 -7.77 2.65
CA GLY A 300 10.30 -8.52 3.90
C GLY A 300 8.94 -8.47 4.57
N ILE A 301 8.21 -9.58 4.56
CA ILE A 301 6.92 -9.71 5.22
C ILE A 301 7.15 -9.92 6.72
N ASN A 302 6.47 -9.12 7.54
CA ASN A 302 6.34 -9.31 8.97
C ASN A 302 4.90 -8.98 9.40
N LEU A 303 4.08 -10.02 9.53
CA LEU A 303 2.67 -9.98 9.95
C LEU A 303 2.56 -9.75 11.45
N LEU A 304 2.86 -8.51 11.87
CA LEU A 304 2.79 -8.09 13.26
C LEU A 304 1.65 -7.08 13.47
N ALA A 305 0.71 -7.41 14.34
CA ALA A 305 -0.44 -6.58 14.68
C ALA A 305 -0.71 -6.61 16.19
N LEU A 306 -1.58 -5.72 16.67
CA LEU A 306 -2.06 -5.75 18.05
C LEU A 306 -3.22 -6.73 18.16
N VAL A 307 -3.06 -7.74 19.03
CA VAL A 307 -4.11 -8.67 19.45
C VAL A 307 -4.33 -8.44 20.94
N ASP A 308 -5.54 -8.04 21.31
CA ASP A 308 -5.88 -7.66 22.70
C ASP A 308 -4.91 -6.60 23.27
N GLY A 309 -4.54 -5.63 22.43
CA GLY A 309 -3.61 -4.55 22.78
C GLY A 309 -2.13 -4.95 22.83
N GLN A 310 -1.79 -6.23 22.62
CA GLN A 310 -0.41 -6.72 22.65
C GLN A 310 0.13 -7.02 21.25
N PRO A 311 1.39 -6.67 20.95
CA PRO A 311 2.00 -6.98 19.66
C PRO A 311 2.23 -8.49 19.51
N LYS A 312 1.63 -9.11 18.48
CA LYS A 312 1.81 -10.52 18.14
C LYS A 312 2.17 -10.68 16.67
N VAL A 313 3.02 -11.67 16.39
CA VAL A 313 3.28 -12.15 15.02
C VAL A 313 2.23 -13.19 14.69
N LEU A 314 1.58 -13.07 13.54
CA LEU A 314 0.44 -13.87 13.14
C LEU A 314 0.77 -14.66 11.87
N SER A 315 0.32 -15.91 11.82
CA SER A 315 0.21 -16.64 10.55
C SER A 315 -0.99 -16.12 9.76
N LEU A 316 -1.10 -16.46 8.47
CA LEU A 316 -2.23 -16.03 7.62
C LEU A 316 -3.59 -16.40 8.22
N LYS A 317 -3.72 -17.61 8.79
CA LYS A 317 -4.97 -18.08 9.39
C LYS A 317 -5.38 -17.30 10.64
N HIS A 318 -4.40 -16.75 11.38
CA HIS A 318 -4.65 -15.97 12.60
C HIS A 318 -4.79 -14.47 12.34
N ALA A 319 -4.39 -13.99 11.16
CA ALA A 319 -4.44 -12.58 10.75
C ALA A 319 -5.77 -12.28 10.04
#